data_AF-A0A965M584-F1
#
_entry.id   AF-A0A965M584-F1
#
_cell.length_a   1.000
_cell.length_b   1.000
_cell.length_c   1.000
_cell.angle_alpha   90.00
_cell.angle_beta   90.00
_cell.angle_gamma   90.00
#
_symmetry.space_group_name_H-M   'P 1'
#
loop_
_entity.id
_entity.type
_entity.pdbx_description
1 polymer ?
#
loop_
_entity_poly.entity_id
_entity_poly.type
_entity_poly.pdbx_seq_one_letter_code
_entity_poly.pdbx_strand_id
1 'polypeptide(L)'
;MASIQELVYNLEEGVLRNFLVKLALVLMTVGIVSWIGFSEFNGLRTQEAMDLAQQARQIATGQGLTTQLIRPLALWQLRSQFGNNAPEVGKFPETLTPPLYPTILAGLFRLGEISGKARMSVSADSIKAMRVYPPDYIILGLNLVCIVLAVWAVYLWAAGQFDFGSGILAAVFFIGSTLLWDQAVAGGSGCLLVALYAWAGYFFYRGLAGEDDPESENSSGGFWFGLAGFTIGLAPLVQMIHLWPALALVGSGMVLFQRGRVGLLLGFVIPIGFFIGWLGHI
;
A
#
# COMPACT_ATOMS: atom_id res chain seq x y z
N MET A 1 -27.63 36.00 22.03
CA MET A 1 -27.00 36.09 20.70
C MET A 1 -25.55 35.59 20.81
N ALA A 2 -25.37 34.28 20.99
CA ALA A 2 -24.04 33.67 21.19
C ALA A 2 -23.45 33.05 19.90
N SER A 3 -24.22 32.97 18.80
CA SER A 3 -23.84 32.08 17.70
C SER A 3 -22.65 32.56 16.85
N ILE A 4 -22.43 33.87 16.70
CA ILE A 4 -21.35 34.39 15.86
C ILE A 4 -20.02 34.40 16.62
N GLN A 5 -20.02 34.82 17.89
CA GLN A 5 -18.82 34.79 18.73
C GLN A 5 -18.35 33.37 19.04
N GLU A 6 -19.28 32.44 19.29
CA GLU A 6 -18.96 31.02 19.48
C GLU A 6 -18.46 30.36 18.20
N LEU A 7 -18.92 30.81 17.02
CA LEU A 7 -18.40 30.36 15.73
C LEU A 7 -16.99 30.89 15.48
N VAL A 8 -16.73 32.18 15.73
CA VAL A 8 -15.39 32.78 15.60
C VAL A 8 -14.41 32.12 16.58
N TYR A 9 -14.82 31.95 17.84
CA TYR A 9 -14.03 31.25 18.85
C TYR A 9 -13.71 29.81 18.44
N ASN A 10 -14.69 29.06 17.93
CA ASN A 10 -14.46 27.70 17.45
C ASN A 10 -13.55 27.65 16.21
N LEU A 11 -13.55 28.71 15.40
CA LEU A 11 -12.70 28.86 14.22
C LEU A 11 -11.26 29.24 14.58
N GLU A 12 -11.04 29.99 15.66
CA GLU A 12 -9.71 30.39 16.15
C GLU A 12 -9.08 29.40 17.11
N GLU A 13 -9.82 28.84 18.08
CA GLU A 13 -9.27 28.01 19.16
C GLU A 13 -9.97 26.65 19.34
N GLY A 14 -11.12 26.43 18.69
CA GLY A 14 -11.94 25.25 18.91
C GLY A 14 -11.65 24.03 18.03
N VAL A 15 -12.53 23.04 18.16
CA VAL A 15 -12.51 21.77 17.42
C VAL A 15 -12.61 21.99 15.90
N LEU A 16 -13.30 23.05 15.48
CA LEU A 16 -13.50 23.38 14.06
C LEU A 16 -12.18 23.75 13.37
N ARG A 17 -11.29 24.50 14.04
CA ARG A 17 -9.94 24.78 13.51
C ARG A 17 -9.16 23.50 13.21
N ASN A 18 -9.13 22.57 14.16
CA ASN A 18 -8.40 21.30 13.99
C ASN A 18 -8.97 20.46 12.85
N PHE A 19 -10.30 20.44 12.70
CA PHE A 19 -10.95 19.80 11.56
C PHE A 19 -10.59 20.48 10.23
N LEU A 20 -10.67 21.81 10.16
CA LEU A 20 -10.35 22.58 8.97
C LEU A 20 -8.90 22.41 8.52
N VAL A 21 -7.94 22.37 9.46
CA VAL A 21 -6.53 22.15 9.12
C VAL A 21 -6.30 20.73 8.60
N LYS A 22 -6.91 19.71 9.22
CA LYS A 22 -6.84 18.33 8.72
C LYS A 22 -7.46 18.21 7.33
N LEU A 23 -8.61 18.84 7.11
CA LEU A 23 -9.26 18.90 5.81
C LEU A 23 -8.39 19.62 4.78
N ALA A 24 -7.82 20.77 5.13
CA ALA A 24 -6.92 21.52 4.26
C ALA A 24 -5.67 20.71 3.89
N LEU A 25 -5.08 19.98 4.85
CA LEU A 25 -3.94 19.10 4.61
C LEU A 25 -4.31 17.96 3.65
N VAL A 26 -5.47 17.32 3.86
CA VAL A 26 -5.96 16.27 2.94
C VAL A 26 -6.21 16.83 1.55
N LEU A 27 -6.88 17.98 1.43
CA LEU A 27 -7.16 18.62 0.14
C LEU A 27 -5.89 19.07 -0.56
N MET A 28 -4.93 19.64 0.17
CA MET A 28 -3.62 20.02 -0.36
C MET A 28 -2.87 18.78 -0.86
N THR A 29 -2.86 17.70 -0.06
CA THR A 29 -2.24 16.44 -0.44
C THR A 29 -2.88 15.89 -1.70
N VAL A 30 -4.21 15.73 -1.72
CA VAL A 30 -4.95 15.24 -2.89
C VAL A 30 -4.74 16.13 -4.11
N GLY A 31 -4.71 17.46 -3.93
CA GLY A 31 -4.47 18.42 -5.00
C GLY A 31 -3.09 18.27 -5.62
N ILE A 32 -2.03 18.23 -4.80
CA ILE A 32 -0.65 18.04 -5.26
C ILE A 32 -0.48 16.65 -5.88
N VAL A 33 -0.99 15.61 -5.21
CA VAL A 33 -0.96 14.22 -5.66
C VAL A 33 -1.61 14.08 -7.03
N SER A 34 -2.80 14.63 -7.21
CA SER A 34 -3.51 14.60 -8.49
C SER A 34 -2.78 15.42 -9.55
N TRP A 35 -2.31 16.62 -9.20
CA TRP A 35 -1.61 17.49 -10.14
C TRP A 35 -0.36 16.81 -10.71
N ILE A 36 0.56 16.37 -9.85
CA ILE A 36 1.81 15.72 -10.25
C ILE A 36 1.52 14.40 -10.98
N GLY A 37 0.61 13.59 -10.43
CA GLY A 37 0.21 12.33 -11.03
C GLY A 37 -0.30 12.51 -12.46
N PHE A 38 -1.19 13.47 -12.71
CA PHE A 38 -1.72 13.69 -14.06
C PHE A 38 -0.74 14.43 -15.00
N SER A 39 0.12 15.31 -14.49
CA SER A 39 1.06 16.06 -15.32
C SER A 39 2.26 15.23 -15.77
N GLU A 40 2.73 14.31 -14.93
CA GLU A 40 3.98 13.56 -15.17
C GLU A 40 3.77 12.13 -15.65
N PHE A 41 2.57 11.57 -15.46
CA PHE A 41 2.31 10.19 -15.85
C PHE A 41 2.21 10.03 -17.36
N ASN A 42 3.20 9.32 -17.91
CA ASN A 42 3.28 8.97 -19.33
C ASN A 42 3.18 7.44 -19.55
N GLY A 43 2.52 6.74 -18.63
CA GLY A 43 2.46 5.28 -18.58
C GLY A 43 3.47 4.67 -17.61
N LEU A 44 3.44 3.34 -17.49
CA LEU A 44 4.33 2.59 -16.60
C LEU A 44 5.78 2.73 -17.04
N ARG A 45 6.69 3.06 -16.12
CA ARG A 45 8.09 3.41 -16.44
C ARG A 45 9.08 2.27 -16.19
N THR A 46 8.70 1.27 -15.40
CA THR A 46 9.59 0.18 -14.98
C THR A 46 9.10 -1.17 -15.48
N GLN A 47 10.05 -2.08 -15.73
CA GLN A 47 9.74 -3.46 -16.10
C GLN A 47 8.91 -4.18 -15.02
N GLU A 48 9.23 -3.93 -13.74
CA GLU A 48 8.47 -4.46 -12.61
C GLU A 48 7.01 -4.02 -12.64
N ALA A 49 6.75 -2.72 -12.84
CA ALA A 49 5.38 -2.19 -12.90
C ALA A 49 4.58 -2.80 -14.06
N MET A 50 5.22 -2.91 -15.24
CA MET A 50 4.59 -3.51 -16.41
C MET A 50 4.25 -4.99 -16.20
N ASP A 51 5.13 -5.75 -15.55
CA ASP A 51 4.92 -7.17 -15.24
C ASP A 51 3.82 -7.35 -14.18
N LEU A 52 3.85 -6.56 -13.09
CA LEU A 52 2.78 -6.56 -12.08
C LEU A 52 1.40 -6.25 -12.68
N ALA A 53 1.35 -5.27 -13.60
CA ALA A 53 0.13 -4.95 -14.33
C ALA A 53 -0.32 -6.07 -15.26
N GLN A 54 0.62 -6.77 -15.90
CA GLN A 54 0.34 -7.94 -16.73
C GLN A 54 -0.25 -9.08 -15.90
N GLN A 55 0.37 -9.42 -14.76
CA GLN A 55 -0.10 -10.45 -13.84
C GLN A 55 -1.49 -10.13 -13.28
N ALA A 56 -1.73 -8.88 -12.88
CA ALA A 56 -3.04 -8.45 -12.41
C ALA A 56 -4.15 -8.62 -13.47
N ARG A 57 -3.83 -8.41 -14.76
CA ARG A 57 -4.77 -8.68 -15.87
C ARG A 57 -5.04 -10.18 -16.04
N GLN A 58 -4.05 -11.05 -15.83
CA GLN A 58 -4.27 -12.50 -15.87
C GLN A 58 -5.22 -12.95 -14.76
N ILE A 59 -5.02 -12.44 -13.55
CA ILE A 59 -5.90 -12.72 -12.41
C ILE A 59 -7.32 -12.18 -12.70
N ALA A 60 -7.43 -10.95 -13.20
CA ALA A 60 -8.72 -10.32 -13.50
C ALA A 60 -9.52 -11.07 -14.58
N THR A 61 -8.83 -11.63 -15.59
CA THR A 61 -9.44 -12.45 -16.66
C THR A 61 -9.70 -13.91 -16.27
N GLY A 62 -9.39 -14.29 -15.02
CA GLY A 62 -9.66 -15.63 -14.50
C GLY A 62 -8.61 -16.68 -14.85
N GLN A 63 -7.43 -16.27 -15.35
CA GLN A 63 -6.33 -17.18 -15.68
C GLN A 63 -5.48 -17.57 -14.45
N GLY A 64 -5.73 -16.95 -13.30
CA GLY A 64 -4.99 -17.16 -12.06
C GLY A 64 -3.70 -16.32 -11.99
N LEU A 65 -2.82 -16.67 -11.05
CA LEU A 65 -1.53 -16.02 -10.85
C LEU A 65 -0.52 -16.56 -11.87
N THR A 66 -0.65 -16.10 -13.12
CA THR A 66 0.21 -16.49 -14.24
C THR A 66 0.94 -15.29 -14.82
N THR A 67 2.08 -15.54 -15.45
CA THR A 67 2.88 -14.52 -16.14
C THR A 67 3.04 -14.84 -17.62
N GLN A 68 3.03 -13.78 -18.42
CA GLN A 68 3.40 -13.83 -19.85
C GLN A 68 4.84 -13.35 -20.07
N LEU A 69 5.54 -12.94 -19.01
CA LEU A 69 6.93 -12.54 -19.08
C LEU A 69 7.82 -13.78 -19.05
N ILE A 70 8.56 -13.99 -20.14
CA ILE A 70 9.46 -15.12 -20.26
C ILE A 70 10.76 -14.83 -19.49
N ARG A 71 10.92 -15.48 -18.34
CA ARG A 71 12.15 -15.42 -17.53
C ARG A 71 12.97 -16.71 -17.73
N PRO A 72 14.23 -16.65 -18.20
CA PRO A 72 15.03 -17.85 -18.50
C PRO A 72 15.16 -18.82 -17.31
N LEU A 73 15.31 -18.30 -16.09
CA LEU A 73 15.40 -19.12 -14.89
C LEU A 73 14.07 -19.84 -14.58
N ALA A 74 12.94 -19.15 -14.66
CA ALA A 74 11.62 -19.74 -14.43
C ALA A 74 11.30 -20.80 -15.50
N LEU A 75 11.65 -20.52 -16.76
CA LEU A 75 11.57 -21.48 -17.85
C LEU A 75 12.36 -22.76 -17.57
N TRP A 76 13.60 -22.61 -17.09
CA TRP A 76 14.45 -23.75 -16.75
C TRP A 76 13.86 -24.56 -15.58
N GLN A 77 13.36 -23.90 -14.54
CA GLN A 77 12.71 -24.54 -13.39
C GLN A 77 11.44 -25.32 -13.80
N LEU A 78 10.59 -24.73 -14.63
CA LEU A 78 9.37 -25.38 -15.12
C LEU A 78 9.70 -26.58 -16.02
N ARG A 79 10.67 -26.45 -16.92
CA ARG A 79 11.08 -27.57 -17.79
C ARG A 79 11.79 -28.68 -17.02
N SER A 80 12.54 -28.36 -15.95
CA SER A 80 13.20 -29.37 -15.13
C SER A 80 12.21 -30.16 -14.27
N GLN A 81 11.14 -29.53 -13.78
CA GLN A 81 10.07 -30.22 -13.04
C GLN A 81 9.09 -30.98 -13.94
N PHE A 82 8.61 -30.36 -15.02
CA PHE A 82 7.48 -30.89 -15.81
C PHE A 82 7.90 -31.55 -17.13
N GLY A 83 9.15 -31.40 -17.57
CA GLY A 83 9.64 -31.97 -18.83
C GLY A 83 8.77 -31.56 -20.03
N ASN A 84 8.29 -32.54 -20.79
CA ASN A 84 7.41 -32.32 -21.95
C ASN A 84 5.98 -31.89 -21.58
N ASN A 85 5.59 -31.99 -20.30
CA ASN A 85 4.28 -31.54 -19.80
C ASN A 85 4.31 -30.10 -19.28
N ALA A 86 5.39 -29.35 -19.55
CA ALA A 86 5.49 -27.96 -19.12
C ALA A 86 4.36 -27.11 -19.74
N PRO A 87 3.77 -26.16 -18.99
CA PRO A 87 2.75 -25.25 -19.51
C PRO A 87 3.23 -24.48 -20.74
N GLU A 88 2.29 -23.99 -21.55
CA GLU A 88 2.62 -23.12 -22.69
C GLU A 88 3.24 -21.80 -22.24
N VAL A 89 4.04 -21.20 -23.11
CA VAL A 89 4.85 -19.99 -22.84
C VAL A 89 4.02 -18.74 -22.46
N GLY A 90 2.69 -18.78 -22.62
CA GLY A 90 1.76 -17.72 -22.20
C GLY A 90 0.93 -18.03 -20.94
N LYS A 91 1.12 -19.19 -20.31
CA LYS A 91 0.36 -19.66 -19.14
C LYS A 91 1.28 -20.16 -18.03
N PHE A 92 2.47 -19.59 -17.92
CA PHE A 92 3.38 -20.00 -16.87
C PHE A 92 2.87 -19.55 -15.51
N PRO A 93 2.90 -20.43 -14.49
CA PRO A 93 2.63 -20.01 -13.12
C PRO A 93 3.68 -18.98 -12.70
N GLU A 94 3.24 -17.90 -12.07
CA GLU A 94 4.16 -16.91 -11.51
C GLU A 94 4.63 -17.40 -10.12
N THR A 95 5.96 -17.45 -9.96
CA THR A 95 6.62 -18.02 -8.79
C THR A 95 7.55 -17.04 -8.08
N LEU A 96 7.87 -15.90 -8.69
CA LEU A 96 8.84 -14.94 -8.17
C LEU A 96 8.15 -13.72 -7.54
N THR A 97 6.95 -13.41 -7.99
CA THR A 97 6.22 -12.22 -7.54
C THR A 97 5.16 -12.57 -6.49
N PRO A 98 5.22 -11.97 -5.28
CA PRO A 98 4.19 -12.15 -4.27
C PRO A 98 2.79 -11.68 -4.71
N PRO A 99 1.72 -12.32 -4.23
CA PRO A 99 0.39 -12.16 -4.81
C PRO A 99 -0.39 -10.91 -4.37
N LEU A 100 -0.03 -10.22 -3.28
CA LEU A 100 -0.91 -9.20 -2.70
C LEU A 100 -1.12 -8.00 -3.63
N TYR A 101 -0.04 -7.47 -4.21
CA TYR A 101 -0.16 -6.32 -5.09
C TYR A 101 -0.89 -6.66 -6.40
N PRO A 102 -0.54 -7.75 -7.13
CA PRO A 102 -1.28 -8.17 -8.31
C PRO A 102 -2.76 -8.47 -8.04
N THR A 103 -3.10 -9.06 -6.88
CA THR A 103 -4.50 -9.39 -6.54
C THR A 103 -5.34 -8.16 -6.23
N ILE A 104 -4.78 -7.17 -5.51
CA ILE A 104 -5.45 -5.87 -5.29
C ILE A 104 -5.70 -5.19 -6.64
N LEU A 105 -4.68 -5.16 -7.50
CA LEU A 105 -4.78 -4.52 -8.81
C LEU A 105 -5.78 -5.24 -9.73
N ALA A 106 -5.82 -6.57 -9.70
CA ALA A 106 -6.79 -7.36 -10.43
C ALA A 106 -8.24 -7.05 -10.01
N GLY A 107 -8.47 -6.88 -8.71
CA GLY A 107 -9.75 -6.43 -8.18
C GLY A 107 -10.15 -5.07 -8.74
N LEU A 108 -9.22 -4.11 -8.74
CA LEU A 108 -9.45 -2.76 -9.28
C LEU A 108 -9.69 -2.77 -10.80
N PHE A 109 -8.97 -3.59 -11.56
CA PHE A 109 -9.19 -3.75 -13.00
C PHE A 109 -10.57 -4.31 -13.29
N ARG A 110 -10.99 -5.33 -12.55
CA ARG A 110 -12.34 -5.91 -12.70
C ARG A 110 -13.44 -4.89 -12.36
N LEU A 111 -13.24 -4.08 -11.31
CA LEU A 111 -14.15 -2.98 -10.98
C LEU A 111 -14.18 -1.90 -12.09
N GLY A 112 -13.02 -1.57 -12.66
CA GLY A 112 -12.89 -0.61 -13.76
C GLY A 112 -13.56 -1.09 -15.06
N GLU A 113 -13.49 -2.39 -15.34
CA GLU A 113 -14.15 -3.03 -16.48
C GLU A 113 -15.68 -3.06 -16.29
N ILE A 114 -16.16 -3.46 -15.11
CA ILE A 114 -17.61 -3.46 -14.77
C ILE A 114 -18.17 -2.04 -14.86
N SER A 115 -17.41 -1.04 -14.43
CA SER A 115 -17.82 0.38 -14.50
C SER A 115 -17.78 0.96 -15.92
N GLY A 116 -17.27 0.21 -16.90
CA GLY A 116 -17.11 0.66 -18.29
C GLY A 116 -16.06 1.76 -18.49
N LYS A 117 -15.33 2.15 -17.44
CA LYS A 117 -14.35 3.25 -17.46
C LYS A 117 -12.98 2.84 -18.01
N ALA A 118 -12.62 1.56 -17.89
CA ALA A 118 -11.36 1.04 -18.40
C ALA A 118 -11.58 -0.36 -19.00
N ARG A 119 -11.82 -0.42 -20.31
CA ARG A 119 -11.88 -1.69 -21.03
C ARG A 119 -10.45 -2.22 -21.21
N MET A 120 -10.21 -3.45 -20.76
CA MET A 120 -8.91 -4.11 -20.93
C MET A 120 -8.68 -4.55 -22.39
N SER A 121 -9.76 -4.85 -23.13
CA SER A 121 -9.70 -5.10 -24.57
C SER A 121 -9.78 -3.78 -25.35
N VAL A 122 -8.64 -3.34 -25.88
CA VAL A 122 -8.54 -2.14 -26.72
C VAL A 122 -8.46 -2.57 -28.18
N SER A 123 -9.24 -1.92 -29.06
CA SER A 123 -9.17 -2.14 -30.53
C SER A 123 -7.82 -1.67 -31.09
N ALA A 124 -7.25 -2.39 -32.05
CA ALA A 124 -5.94 -2.06 -32.63
C ALA A 124 -5.85 -0.63 -33.20
N ASP A 125 -6.96 -0.08 -33.68
CA ASP A 125 -7.03 1.29 -34.21
C ASP A 125 -7.00 2.36 -33.10
N SER A 126 -7.53 2.06 -31.92
CA SER A 126 -7.49 2.99 -30.79
C SER A 126 -6.15 2.99 -30.06
N ILE A 127 -5.34 1.93 -30.20
CA ILE A 127 -3.97 1.88 -29.65
C ILE A 127 -3.08 2.96 -30.31
N LYS A 128 -3.21 3.19 -31.62
CA LYS A 128 -2.38 4.15 -32.35
C LYS A 128 -2.65 5.62 -31.96
N ALA A 129 -3.85 5.90 -31.47
CA ALA A 129 -4.24 7.24 -31.02
C ALA A 129 -3.98 7.48 -29.52
N MET A 130 -3.63 6.45 -28.76
CA MET A 130 -3.47 6.55 -27.31
C MET A 130 -2.03 6.81 -26.91
N ARG A 131 -1.82 7.89 -26.15
CA ARG A 131 -0.54 8.23 -25.53
C ARG A 131 -0.24 7.35 -24.30
N VAL A 132 -1.27 6.93 -23.58
CA VAL A 132 -1.18 6.10 -22.37
C VAL A 132 -2.27 5.04 -22.42
N TYR A 133 -1.93 3.81 -22.03
CA TYR A 133 -2.88 2.70 -22.00
C TYR A 133 -3.89 2.91 -20.85
N PRO A 134 -5.22 2.91 -21.09
CA PRO A 134 -6.19 3.41 -20.10
C PRO A 134 -6.20 2.68 -18.74
N PRO A 135 -6.05 1.35 -18.66
CA PRO A 135 -5.89 0.65 -17.39
C PRO A 135 -4.69 1.12 -16.55
N ASP A 136 -3.66 1.71 -17.14
CA ASP A 136 -2.50 2.19 -16.37
C ASP A 136 -2.86 3.38 -15.47
N TYR A 137 -3.92 4.12 -15.79
CA TYR A 137 -4.46 5.16 -14.90
C TYR A 137 -5.06 4.59 -13.61
N ILE A 138 -5.52 3.34 -13.61
CA ILE A 138 -5.99 2.67 -12.38
C ILE A 138 -4.80 2.41 -11.44
N ILE A 139 -3.65 2.01 -12.00
CA ILE A 139 -2.42 1.81 -11.24
C ILE A 139 -1.95 3.13 -10.62
N LEU A 140 -1.93 4.20 -11.42
CA LEU A 140 -1.64 5.55 -10.92
C LEU A 140 -2.60 5.90 -9.78
N GLY A 141 -3.92 5.74 -9.99
CA GLY A 141 -4.93 6.01 -8.97
C GLY A 141 -4.68 5.25 -7.66
N LEU A 142 -4.35 3.96 -7.73
CA LEU A 142 -3.96 3.16 -6.56
C LEU A 142 -2.76 3.76 -5.84
N ASN A 143 -1.67 4.07 -6.56
CA ASN A 143 -0.46 4.64 -5.97
C ASN A 143 -0.71 6.00 -5.31
N LEU A 144 -1.52 6.85 -5.94
CA LEU A 144 -1.93 8.15 -5.39
C LEU A 144 -2.75 7.97 -4.10
N VAL A 145 -3.68 7.01 -4.06
CA VAL A 145 -4.42 6.67 -2.83
C VAL A 145 -3.48 6.18 -1.74
N CYS A 146 -2.51 5.31 -2.07
CA CYS A 146 -1.51 4.86 -1.11
C CYS A 146 -0.69 6.03 -0.54
N ILE A 147 -0.32 7.02 -1.36
CA ILE A 147 0.38 8.21 -0.89
C ILE A 147 -0.48 9.03 0.07
N VAL A 148 -1.74 9.28 -0.26
CA VAL A 148 -2.66 10.00 0.63
C VAL A 148 -2.79 9.27 1.98
N LEU A 149 -2.93 7.95 1.95
CA LEU A 149 -2.97 7.13 3.16
C LEU A 149 -1.66 7.18 3.96
N ALA A 150 -0.51 7.17 3.28
CA ALA A 150 0.80 7.26 3.92
C ALA A 150 1.01 8.63 4.59
N VAL A 151 0.72 9.72 3.87
CA VAL A 151 0.78 11.09 4.39
C VAL A 151 -0.10 11.23 5.63
N TRP A 152 -1.32 10.71 5.57
CA TRP A 152 -2.24 10.75 6.70
C TRP A 152 -1.72 9.99 7.90
N ALA A 153 -1.17 8.78 7.70
CA ALA A 153 -0.56 8.00 8.77
C ALA A 153 0.67 8.70 9.37
N VAL A 154 1.53 9.31 8.54
CA VAL A 154 2.70 10.09 9.00
C VAL A 154 2.25 11.29 9.84
N TYR A 155 1.23 12.03 9.38
CA TYR A 155 0.67 13.14 10.13
C TYR A 155 0.13 12.70 11.49
N LEU A 156 -0.70 11.64 11.52
CA LEU A 156 -1.29 11.14 12.76
C LEU A 156 -0.24 10.61 13.73
N TRP A 157 0.79 9.95 13.19
CA TRP A 157 1.89 9.41 13.99
C TRP A 157 2.72 10.54 14.61
N ALA A 158 3.19 11.50 13.81
CA ALA A 158 3.98 12.61 14.31
C ALA A 158 3.18 13.54 15.25
N ALA A 159 1.93 13.85 14.90
CA ALA A 159 1.06 14.67 15.74
C ALA A 159 0.72 14.00 17.08
N GLY A 160 0.63 12.67 17.10
CA GLY A 160 0.37 11.91 18.31
C GLY A 160 1.60 11.73 19.21
N GLN A 161 2.78 11.59 18.61
CA GLN A 161 4.04 11.37 19.35
C GLN A 161 4.63 12.67 19.92
N PHE A 162 4.47 13.78 19.20
CA PHE A 162 5.07 15.06 19.54
C PHE A 162 3.98 16.12 19.75
N ASP A 163 3.58 16.82 18.69
CA ASP A 163 2.60 17.90 18.75
C ASP A 163 1.97 18.15 17.37
N PHE A 164 0.89 18.93 17.35
CA PHE A 164 0.17 19.22 16.11
C PHE A 164 1.05 19.88 15.03
N GLY A 165 1.97 20.76 15.42
CA GLY A 165 2.85 21.48 14.49
C GLY A 165 3.87 20.57 13.83
N SER A 166 4.54 19.71 14.62
CA SER A 166 5.46 18.70 14.07
C SER A 166 4.74 17.68 13.17
N GLY A 167 3.48 17.34 13.46
CA GLY A 167 2.65 16.52 12.58
C GLY A 167 2.49 17.12 11.17
N ILE A 168 2.15 18.41 11.10
CA ILE A 168 2.04 19.12 9.81
C ILE A 168 3.40 19.17 9.11
N LEU A 169 4.46 19.50 9.84
CA LEU A 169 5.80 19.60 9.28
C LEU A 169 6.30 18.27 8.70
N ALA A 170 6.07 17.16 9.41
CA ALA A 170 6.38 15.82 8.94
C ALA A 170 5.62 15.46 7.65
N ALA A 171 4.32 15.77 7.59
CA ALA A 171 3.52 15.55 6.40
C ALA A 171 4.01 16.39 5.20
N VAL A 172 4.32 17.66 5.42
CA VAL A 172 4.83 18.57 4.37
C VAL A 172 6.18 18.08 3.84
N PHE A 173 7.12 17.70 4.71
CA PHE A 173 8.40 17.16 4.27
C PHE A 173 8.26 15.83 3.54
N PHE A 174 7.34 14.97 4.00
CA PHE A 174 7.07 13.70 3.35
C PHE A 174 6.52 13.89 1.93
N ILE A 175 5.52 14.77 1.75
CA ILE A 175 4.98 15.15 0.43
C ILE A 175 6.04 15.83 -0.42
N GLY A 176 6.92 16.64 0.17
CA GLY A 176 8.01 17.33 -0.52
C GLY A 176 9.12 16.40 -1.04
N SER A 177 9.09 15.11 -0.72
CA SER A 177 10.09 14.14 -1.14
C SER A 177 9.96 13.79 -2.63
N THR A 178 10.99 14.07 -3.42
CA THR A 178 11.04 13.71 -4.84
C THR A 178 10.99 12.20 -5.05
N LEU A 179 11.63 11.43 -4.16
CA LEU A 179 11.64 9.96 -4.23
C LEU A 179 10.23 9.36 -4.12
N LEU A 180 9.34 9.99 -3.35
CA LEU A 180 7.95 9.55 -3.22
C LEU A 180 7.21 9.67 -4.57
N TRP A 181 7.42 10.77 -5.28
CA TRP A 181 6.79 11.04 -6.57
C TRP A 181 7.34 10.16 -7.69
N ASP A 182 8.65 9.93 -7.69
CA ASP A 182 9.28 9.00 -8.64
C ASP A 182 8.67 7.59 -8.51
N GLN A 183 8.44 7.12 -7.27
CA GLN A 183 7.76 5.84 -7.05
C GLN A 183 6.29 5.86 -7.46
N ALA A 184 5.59 6.97 -7.21
CA ALA A 184 4.18 7.14 -7.58
C ALA A 184 3.98 6.98 -9.10
N VAL A 185 4.76 7.74 -9.86
CA VAL A 185 4.69 7.83 -11.32
C VAL A 185 5.26 6.58 -11.99
N ALA A 186 6.20 5.86 -11.33
CA ALA A 186 6.74 4.62 -11.86
C ALA A 186 5.68 3.51 -12.04
N GLY A 187 4.64 3.50 -11.19
CA GLY A 187 3.55 2.52 -11.24
C GLY A 187 3.85 1.18 -10.56
N GLY A 188 4.91 1.11 -9.73
CA GLY A 188 5.30 -0.09 -9.02
C GLY A 188 4.57 -0.30 -7.69
N SER A 189 5.00 -1.31 -6.93
CA SER A 189 4.42 -1.68 -5.63
C SER A 189 4.91 -0.82 -4.44
N GLY A 190 5.92 0.03 -4.66
CA GLY A 190 6.59 0.82 -3.61
C GLY A 190 5.66 1.74 -2.81
N CYS A 191 4.70 2.41 -3.45
CA CYS A 191 3.76 3.27 -2.74
C CYS A 191 2.89 2.50 -1.73
N LEU A 192 2.49 1.27 -2.06
CA LEU A 192 1.73 0.42 -1.14
C LEU A 192 2.58 0.04 0.08
N LEU A 193 3.85 -0.31 -0.13
CA LEU A 193 4.79 -0.61 0.95
C LEU A 193 5.00 0.58 1.87
N VAL A 194 5.22 1.75 1.30
CA VAL A 194 5.35 3.00 2.06
C VAL A 194 4.11 3.26 2.92
N ALA A 195 2.91 3.05 2.37
CA ALA A 195 1.67 3.16 3.13
C ALA A 195 1.58 2.12 4.26
N LEU A 196 1.91 0.86 4.00
CA LEU A 196 1.91 -0.20 5.02
C LEU A 196 2.85 0.11 6.18
N TYR A 197 4.09 0.55 5.90
CA TYR A 197 5.05 0.93 6.93
C TYR A 197 4.62 2.18 7.71
N ALA A 198 4.07 3.20 7.04
CA ALA A 198 3.56 4.39 7.71
C ALA A 198 2.42 4.06 8.69
N TRP A 199 1.47 3.22 8.26
CA TRP A 199 0.39 2.76 9.12
C TRP A 199 0.86 1.84 10.25
N ALA A 200 1.83 0.96 9.99
CA ALA A 200 2.47 0.17 11.04
C ALA A 200 3.08 1.07 12.12
N GLY A 201 3.83 2.11 11.73
CA GLY A 201 4.40 3.10 12.66
C GLY A 201 3.33 3.79 13.52
N TYR A 202 2.23 4.23 12.89
CA TYR A 202 1.09 4.80 13.62
C TYR A 202 0.47 3.82 14.63
N PHE A 203 0.29 2.55 14.24
CA PHE A 203 -0.28 1.53 15.13
C PHE A 203 0.66 1.14 16.28
N PHE A 204 1.98 1.13 16.07
CA PHE A 204 2.93 0.99 17.17
C PHE A 204 2.83 2.13 18.15
N TYR A 205 2.76 3.36 17.67
CA TYR A 205 2.56 4.52 18.53
C TYR A 205 1.30 4.37 19.38
N ARG A 206 0.16 4.00 18.77
CA ARG A 206 -1.11 3.79 19.48
C ARG A 206 -1.03 2.64 20.49
N GLY A 207 -0.30 1.57 20.16
CA GLY A 207 -0.05 0.44 21.05
C GLY A 207 0.78 0.84 22.27
N LEU A 208 1.87 1.56 22.04
CA LEU A 208 2.77 2.08 23.08
C LEU A 208 2.07 3.07 24.01
N ALA A 209 1.35 4.04 23.44
CA ALA A 209 0.58 5.01 24.23
C ALA A 209 -0.48 4.33 25.12
N GLY A 210 -1.04 3.20 24.70
CA GLY A 210 -1.96 2.40 25.50
C GLY A 210 -1.30 1.50 26.54
N GLU A 211 0.01 1.27 26.45
CA GLU A 211 0.78 0.53 27.47
C GLU A 211 1.18 1.43 28.65
N ASP A 212 1.40 2.72 28.37
CA ASP A 212 1.77 3.74 29.34
C ASP A 212 0.59 4.27 30.18
N ASP A 213 -0.66 3.97 29.81
CA ASP A 213 -1.87 4.46 30.49
C ASP A 213 -2.43 3.43 31.52
N PRO A 214 -2.21 3.64 32.84
CA PRO A 214 -2.52 2.65 33.88
C PRO A 214 -4.01 2.53 34.22
N GLU A 215 -4.86 3.49 33.81
CA GLU A 215 -6.30 3.47 34.09
C GLU A 215 -7.11 2.69 33.05
N SER A 216 -6.50 2.36 31.90
CA SER A 216 -7.13 1.55 30.86
C SER A 216 -7.06 0.05 31.21
N GLU A 217 -7.99 -0.40 32.07
CA GLU A 217 -8.19 -1.83 32.39
C GLU A 217 -8.53 -2.67 31.12
N ASN A 218 -8.87 -1.99 30.02
CA ASN A 218 -9.21 -2.60 28.75
C ASN A 218 -7.97 -2.80 27.86
N SER A 219 -7.76 -4.06 27.47
CA SER A 219 -6.74 -4.67 26.59
C SER A 219 -6.57 -4.06 25.17
N SER A 220 -6.82 -2.76 24.98
CA SER A 220 -6.79 -2.11 23.67
C SER A 220 -5.38 -1.96 23.09
N GLY A 221 -4.35 -1.88 23.93
CA GLY A 221 -2.95 -1.84 23.49
C GLY A 221 -2.57 -3.06 22.65
N GLY A 222 -2.96 -4.27 23.10
CA GLY A 222 -2.74 -5.52 22.38
C GLY A 222 -3.40 -5.55 20.99
N PHE A 223 -4.58 -4.93 20.84
CA PHE A 223 -5.25 -4.82 19.55
C PHE A 223 -4.46 -3.95 18.56
N TRP A 224 -3.95 -2.79 19.01
CA TRP A 224 -3.13 -1.91 18.15
C TRP A 224 -1.81 -2.57 17.74
N PHE A 225 -1.14 -3.27 18.67
CA PHE A 225 0.03 -4.08 18.33
C PHE A 225 -0.29 -5.20 17.34
N GLY A 226 -1.45 -5.85 17.47
CA GLY A 226 -1.92 -6.83 16.49
C GLY A 226 -2.16 -6.22 15.11
N LEU A 227 -2.75 -5.04 15.04
CA LEU A 227 -2.93 -4.32 13.78
C LEU A 227 -1.58 -3.93 13.15
N ALA A 228 -0.60 -3.52 13.95
CA ALA A 228 0.77 -3.24 13.50
C ALA A 228 1.47 -4.50 12.97
N GLY A 229 1.34 -5.63 13.68
CA GLY A 229 1.88 -6.93 13.25
C GLY A 229 1.26 -7.39 11.94
N PHE A 230 -0.06 -7.20 11.80
CA PHE A 230 -0.79 -7.54 10.59
C PHE A 230 -0.31 -6.70 9.40
N THR A 231 -0.21 -5.38 9.54
CA THR A 231 0.24 -4.52 8.42
C THR A 231 1.67 -4.79 8.00
N ILE A 232 2.58 -5.07 8.95
CA ILE A 232 3.96 -5.45 8.64
C ILE A 232 4.03 -6.81 7.98
N GLY A 233 3.25 -7.78 8.47
CA GLY A 233 3.21 -9.11 7.90
C GLY A 233 2.64 -9.16 6.47
N LEU A 234 1.93 -8.12 6.03
CA LEU A 234 1.53 -7.94 4.62
C LEU A 234 2.68 -7.50 3.71
N ALA A 235 3.74 -6.86 4.22
CA ALA A 235 4.83 -6.35 3.38
C ALA A 235 5.58 -7.45 2.59
N PRO A 236 5.89 -8.64 3.16
CA PRO A 236 6.46 -9.76 2.41
C PRO A 236 5.56 -10.28 1.28
N LEU A 237 4.23 -10.16 1.44
CA LEU A 237 3.25 -10.51 0.41
C LEU A 237 3.18 -9.48 -0.72
N VAL A 238 3.82 -8.31 -0.57
CA VAL A 238 4.01 -7.32 -1.63
C VAL A 238 5.36 -7.53 -2.31
N GLN A 239 6.45 -7.60 -1.54
CA GLN A 239 7.78 -7.95 -2.06
C GLN A 239 8.52 -8.83 -1.04
N MET A 240 9.11 -9.94 -1.51
CA MET A 240 9.74 -10.94 -0.64
C MET A 240 10.89 -10.38 0.21
N ILE A 241 11.61 -9.38 -0.30
CA ILE A 241 12.74 -8.75 0.42
C ILE A 241 12.33 -8.13 1.76
N HIS A 242 11.06 -7.73 1.89
CA HIS A 242 10.52 -7.15 3.12
C HIS A 242 10.26 -8.17 4.24
N LEU A 243 10.50 -9.46 4.01
CA LEU A 243 10.52 -10.48 5.06
C LEU A 243 11.55 -10.14 6.15
N TRP A 244 12.75 -9.68 5.78
CA TRP A 244 13.81 -9.42 6.74
C TRP A 244 13.52 -8.22 7.66
N PRO A 245 13.13 -7.03 7.15
CA PRO A 245 12.68 -5.93 8.01
C PRO A 245 11.49 -6.33 8.88
N ALA A 246 10.53 -7.09 8.33
CA ALA A 246 9.35 -7.53 9.07
C ALA A 246 9.72 -8.42 10.26
N LEU A 247 10.59 -9.42 10.05
CA LEU A 247 11.11 -10.29 11.11
C LEU A 247 11.94 -9.51 12.14
N ALA A 248 12.79 -8.59 11.69
CA ALA A 248 13.59 -7.77 12.59
C ALA A 248 12.73 -6.91 13.51
N LEU A 249 11.63 -6.34 12.97
CA LEU A 249 10.72 -5.48 13.72
C LEU A 249 9.85 -6.27 14.70
N VAL A 250 9.35 -7.44 14.29
CA VAL A 250 8.61 -8.33 15.19
C VAL A 250 9.53 -8.89 16.28
N GLY A 251 10.76 -9.27 15.92
CA GLY A 251 11.77 -9.73 16.87
C GLY A 251 12.16 -8.67 17.89
N SER A 252 12.40 -7.44 17.46
CA SER A 252 12.67 -6.32 18.39
C SER A 252 11.45 -5.99 19.24
N GLY A 253 10.24 -6.01 18.67
CA GLY A 253 8.99 -5.80 19.40
C GLY A 253 8.74 -6.84 20.50
N MET A 254 9.15 -8.09 20.29
CA MET A 254 9.11 -9.14 21.33
C MET A 254 10.06 -8.87 22.50
N VAL A 255 11.16 -8.13 22.28
CA VAL A 255 12.10 -7.77 23.34
C VAL A 255 11.66 -6.49 24.06
N LEU A 256 11.16 -5.50 23.30
CA LEU A 256 10.91 -4.14 23.79
C LEU A 256 9.56 -3.95 24.49
N PHE A 257 8.46 -4.47 23.94
CA PHE A 257 7.11 -4.26 24.52
C PHE A 257 6.93 -5.17 25.74
N GLN A 258 6.10 -4.87 26.75
CA GLN A 258 5.91 -5.78 27.90
C GLN A 258 4.56 -6.49 27.83
N ARG A 259 3.49 -5.76 27.50
CA ARG A 259 2.10 -6.26 27.43
C ARG A 259 1.66 -6.55 25.99
N GLY A 260 2.20 -5.83 25.01
CA GLY A 260 1.78 -5.88 23.60
C GLY A 260 2.28 -7.08 22.76
N ARG A 261 3.21 -7.89 23.29
CA ARG A 261 3.95 -8.91 22.53
C ARG A 261 3.04 -9.94 21.85
N VAL A 262 2.04 -10.43 22.58
CA VAL A 262 1.14 -11.47 22.09
C VAL A 262 0.26 -10.93 20.96
N GLY A 263 -0.24 -9.70 21.09
CA GLY A 263 -1.00 -9.03 20.05
C GLY A 263 -0.19 -8.91 18.75
N LEU A 264 1.03 -8.38 18.86
CA LEU A 264 1.96 -8.25 17.72
C LEU A 264 2.20 -9.58 16.99
N LEU A 265 2.48 -10.64 17.76
CA LEU A 265 2.70 -11.98 17.23
C LEU A 265 1.48 -12.53 16.50
N LEU A 266 0.30 -12.48 17.15
CA LEU A 266 -0.94 -12.98 16.55
C LEU A 266 -1.29 -12.24 15.26
N GLY A 267 -1.13 -10.91 15.25
CA GLY A 267 -1.33 -10.09 14.06
C GLY A 267 -0.40 -10.45 12.92
N PHE A 268 0.87 -10.73 13.23
CA PHE A 268 1.90 -11.08 12.24
C PHE A 268 1.74 -12.48 11.63
N VAL A 269 1.31 -13.46 12.43
CA VAL A 269 1.20 -14.86 12.01
C VAL A 269 0.21 -15.05 10.87
N ILE A 270 -0.90 -14.30 10.85
CA ILE A 270 -1.96 -14.44 9.82
C ILE A 270 -1.40 -14.18 8.41
N PRO A 271 -0.89 -12.97 8.08
CA PRO A 271 -0.38 -12.67 6.74
C PRO A 271 0.90 -13.45 6.40
N ILE A 272 1.74 -13.78 7.39
CA ILE A 272 2.89 -14.67 7.18
C ILE A 272 2.44 -16.08 6.81
N GLY A 273 1.34 -16.58 7.39
CA GLY A 273 0.75 -17.86 7.02
C GLY A 273 0.34 -17.89 5.54
N PHE A 274 -0.27 -16.80 5.05
CA PHE A 274 -0.56 -16.65 3.61
C PHE A 274 0.72 -16.60 2.76
N PHE A 275 1.77 -15.91 3.25
CA PHE A 275 3.05 -15.84 2.55
C PHE A 275 3.73 -17.22 2.43
N ILE A 276 3.75 -18.00 3.53
CA ILE A 276 4.29 -19.36 3.56
C ILE A 276 3.43 -20.30 2.70
N GLY A 277 2.10 -20.16 2.75
CA GLY A 277 1.19 -20.94 1.93
C GLY A 277 1.40 -20.70 0.43
N TRP A 278 1.64 -19.45 0.02
CA TRP A 278 2.02 -19.10 -1.35
C TRP A 278 3.39 -19.69 -1.71
N LEU A 279 4.39 -19.56 -0.83
CA LEU A 279 5.71 -20.16 -1.04
C LEU A 279 5.66 -21.68 -1.22
N GLY A 280 4.77 -22.37 -0.51
CA GLY A 280 4.59 -23.82 -0.64
C GLY A 280 3.91 -24.28 -1.93
N HIS A 281 3.37 -23.36 -2.72
CA HIS A 281 2.75 -23.63 -4.02
C HIS A 281 3.73 -23.40 -5.20
N ILE A 282 4.94 -22.93 -4.92
CA ILE A 282 6.03 -22.74 -5.90
C ILE A 282 6.83 -24.05 -6.05
#